data_AF-A3HX93-F1
#
_entry.id   AF-A3HX93-F1
#
_cell.length_a   1.000
_cell.length_b   1.000
_cell.length_c   1.000
_cell.angle_alpha   90.00
_cell.angle_beta   90.00
_cell.angle_gamma   90.00
#
_symmetry.space_group_name_H-M   'P 1'
#
loop_
_entity.id
_entity.type
_entity.pdbx_description
1 polymer ?
#
loop_
_entity_poly.entity_id
_entity_poly.type
_entity_poly.pdbx_seq_one_letter_code
_entity_poly.pdbx_strand_id
1 'polypeptide(L)'
;MTSIGIFLVKNGQMKIDYMRLWIFLLIMVFAQPFAQAKNLGDSLLIQEGIASFYGKRFHLRKTSNGEIFHMDSLTAAHKTLPFGTVLKVTRIETRGTVYVRVNDRLPRYSRRMIDLSRAAATQLDMIHDGISRVKLEVIEPEVIEELIEYFGDDPPPTMRLRPVAKAINLYKPLPNLFFAPQLTFINSPL
;
A
#
# COMPACT_ATOMS: atom_id res chain seq x y z
N MET A 1 30.40 -21.60 24.44
CA MET A 1 29.20 -22.41 24.75
C MET A 1 28.66 -21.96 26.10
N THR A 2 27.95 -20.83 26.15
CA THR A 2 27.39 -20.28 27.39
C THR A 2 25.94 -20.73 27.50
N SER A 3 25.71 -21.74 28.33
CA SER A 3 24.39 -22.31 28.59
C SER A 3 23.52 -21.29 29.35
N ILE A 4 22.38 -20.94 28.78
CA ILE A 4 21.33 -20.14 29.43
C ILE A 4 20.61 -21.08 30.41
N GLY A 5 21.07 -21.10 31.66
CA GLY A 5 20.49 -21.92 32.72
C GLY A 5 19.26 -21.26 33.34
N ILE A 6 18.05 -21.68 32.92
CA ILE A 6 16.76 -21.26 33.51
C ILE A 6 16.45 -22.01 34.82
N PHE A 7 17.27 -22.99 35.22
CA PHE A 7 17.02 -23.83 36.40
C PHE A 7 18.22 -23.84 37.35
N LEU A 8 18.03 -23.33 38.57
CA LEU A 8 18.96 -23.55 39.68
C LEU A 8 18.51 -24.79 40.45
N VAL A 9 19.14 -25.92 40.16
CA VAL A 9 18.93 -27.17 40.91
C VAL A 9 19.89 -27.20 42.09
N LYS A 10 19.39 -27.05 43.31
CA LYS A 10 20.07 -27.49 44.53
C LYS A 10 19.16 -28.50 45.25
N ASN A 11 19.69 -29.69 45.47
CA ASN A 11 19.10 -30.79 46.27
C ASN A 11 17.75 -31.34 45.79
N GLY A 12 17.63 -31.66 44.48
CA GLY A 12 16.61 -32.61 44.00
C GLY A 12 15.13 -32.17 44.08
N GLN A 13 14.84 -30.97 44.58
CA GLN A 13 13.51 -30.36 44.48
C GLN A 13 13.55 -29.18 43.52
N MET A 14 12.83 -29.31 42.41
CA MET A 14 12.60 -28.24 41.44
C MET A 14 11.79 -27.12 42.12
N LYS A 15 12.45 -26.09 42.66
CA LYS A 15 11.77 -24.87 43.11
C LYS A 15 11.57 -23.96 41.90
N ILE A 16 10.32 -23.82 41.48
CA ILE A 16 9.91 -22.86 40.44
C ILE A 16 10.08 -21.46 41.03
N ASP A 17 11.03 -20.69 40.49
CA ASP A 17 11.21 -19.28 40.86
C ASP A 17 10.14 -18.44 40.16
N TYR A 18 8.98 -18.36 40.79
CA TYR A 18 7.82 -17.65 40.27
C TYR A 18 8.15 -16.20 39.92
N MET A 19 9.07 -15.54 40.64
CA MET A 19 9.46 -14.16 40.38
C MET A 19 10.07 -13.98 38.99
N ARG A 20 10.92 -14.93 38.57
CA ARG A 20 11.54 -14.92 37.23
C ARG A 20 10.56 -15.32 36.14
N LEU A 21 9.64 -16.24 36.44
CA LEU A 21 8.58 -16.64 35.51
C LEU A 21 7.62 -15.47 35.21
N TRP A 22 7.26 -14.69 36.23
CA TRP A 22 6.43 -13.50 36.10
C TRP A 22 7.14 -12.37 35.35
N ILE A 23 8.44 -12.16 35.57
CA ILE A 23 9.25 -11.18 34.80
C ILE A 23 9.33 -11.60 33.33
N PHE A 24 9.52 -12.88 33.04
CA PHE A 24 9.56 -13.39 31.67
C PHE A 24 8.21 -13.24 30.96
N LEU A 25 7.10 -13.52 31.65
CA LEU A 25 5.74 -13.27 31.17
C LEU A 25 5.49 -11.78 30.93
N LEU A 26 5.94 -10.91 31.83
CA LEU A 26 5.81 -9.46 31.68
C LEU A 26 6.59 -8.95 30.47
N ILE A 27 7.82 -9.43 30.25
CA ILE A 27 8.61 -9.12 29.06
C ILE A 27 7.92 -9.66 27.80
N MET A 28 7.32 -10.85 27.81
CA MET A 28 6.59 -11.38 26.65
C MET A 28 5.31 -10.59 26.30
N VAL A 29 4.65 -10.01 27.30
CA VAL A 29 3.49 -9.13 27.11
C VAL A 29 3.90 -7.76 26.53
N PHE A 30 5.07 -7.23 26.92
CA PHE A 30 5.59 -5.96 26.38
C PHE A 30 6.45 -6.11 25.11
N ALA A 31 6.93 -7.32 24.81
CA ALA A 31 7.68 -7.64 23.59
C ALA A 31 6.77 -7.99 22.40
N GLN A 32 5.47 -7.70 22.49
CA GLN A 32 4.65 -7.67 21.29
C GLN A 32 5.18 -6.54 20.41
N PRO A 33 5.67 -6.81 19.19
CA PRO A 33 5.84 -5.73 18.25
C PRO A 33 4.45 -5.12 18.10
N PHE A 34 4.31 -3.83 18.44
CA PHE A 34 3.28 -3.00 17.84
C PHE A 34 3.62 -2.95 16.35
N ALA A 35 3.30 -4.03 15.64
CA ALA A 35 3.08 -3.98 14.22
C ALA A 35 1.84 -3.09 14.10
N GLN A 36 2.09 -1.79 14.02
CA GLN A 36 1.10 -0.83 13.58
C GLN A 36 0.61 -1.41 12.25
N ALA A 37 -0.58 -2.01 12.26
CA ALA A 37 -1.23 -2.46 11.06
C ALA A 37 -1.40 -1.19 10.23
N LYS A 38 -0.47 -0.98 9.28
CA LYS A 38 -0.56 0.11 8.32
C LYS A 38 -1.94 -0.05 7.71
N ASN A 39 -2.83 0.91 7.98
CA ASN A 39 -4.25 0.78 7.70
C ASN A 39 -4.44 0.21 6.30
N LEU A 40 -5.05 -0.97 6.21
CA LEU A 40 -5.41 -1.63 4.96
C LEU A 40 -6.56 -0.88 4.23
N GLY A 41 -6.80 0.38 4.60
CA GLY A 41 -7.97 1.19 4.28
C GLY A 41 -7.69 2.43 3.43
N ASP A 42 -6.44 2.72 3.06
CA ASP A 42 -6.13 3.98 2.36
C ASP A 42 -6.09 3.86 0.83
N SER A 43 -6.43 2.69 0.26
CA SER A 43 -6.58 2.59 -1.20
C SER A 43 -7.92 3.17 -1.65
N LEU A 44 -7.86 4.08 -2.61
CA LEU A 44 -9.01 4.85 -3.10
C LEU A 44 -9.59 4.18 -4.34
N LEU A 45 -10.83 3.69 -4.23
CA LEU A 45 -11.53 3.05 -5.33
C LEU A 45 -11.80 4.04 -6.47
N ILE A 46 -11.22 3.75 -7.64
CA ILE A 46 -11.41 4.56 -8.85
C ILE A 46 -12.30 3.89 -9.89
N GLN A 47 -12.38 2.56 -9.93
CA GLN A 47 -13.13 1.89 -10.99
C GLN A 47 -13.50 0.45 -10.61
N GLU A 48 -14.60 -0.06 -11.16
CA GLU A 48 -14.96 -1.48 -11.09
C GLU A 48 -15.34 -1.98 -12.49
N GLY A 49 -15.00 -3.22 -12.81
CA GLY A 49 -15.27 -3.76 -14.15
C GLY A 49 -14.70 -5.15 -14.37
N ILE A 50 -14.70 -5.58 -15.64
CA ILE A 50 -14.19 -6.90 -16.04
C ILE A 50 -12.70 -6.83 -16.35
N ALA A 51 -11.92 -7.69 -15.72
CA ALA A 51 -10.53 -7.98 -16.07
C ALA A 51 -10.42 -9.23 -16.95
N SER A 52 -9.38 -9.27 -17.77
CA SER A 52 -8.83 -10.51 -18.33
C SER A 52 -7.31 -10.50 -18.21
N PHE A 53 -6.61 -11.41 -18.92
CA PHE A 53 -5.15 -11.38 -18.97
C PHE A 53 -4.61 -11.75 -20.36
N TYR A 54 -3.36 -11.34 -20.61
CA TYR A 54 -2.70 -11.58 -21.89
C TYR A 54 -2.41 -13.07 -22.16
N GLY A 55 -2.70 -13.52 -23.39
CA GLY A 55 -2.25 -14.81 -23.89
C GLY A 55 -0.72 -14.85 -24.10
N LYS A 56 -0.12 -16.04 -24.04
CA LYS A 56 1.35 -16.24 -24.15
C LYS A 56 1.95 -15.61 -25.43
N ARG A 57 1.19 -15.54 -26.52
CA ARG A 57 1.60 -14.96 -27.82
C ARG A 57 2.02 -13.48 -27.77
N PHE A 58 1.64 -12.76 -26.71
CA PHE A 58 1.99 -11.35 -26.57
C PHE A 58 3.38 -11.14 -25.95
N HIS A 59 3.96 -12.18 -25.35
CA HIS A 59 5.27 -12.09 -24.73
C HIS A 59 6.33 -11.57 -25.70
N LEU A 60 7.18 -10.66 -25.22
CA LEU A 60 8.24 -9.96 -25.95
C LEU A 60 7.78 -9.05 -27.10
N ARG A 61 6.48 -8.74 -27.17
CA ARG A 61 5.97 -7.70 -28.08
C ARG A 61 6.04 -6.33 -27.45
N LYS A 62 6.11 -5.29 -28.28
CA LYS A 62 6.02 -3.90 -27.81
C LYS A 62 4.60 -3.61 -27.30
N THR A 63 4.53 -2.95 -26.15
CA THR A 63 3.30 -2.34 -25.60
C THR A 63 3.07 -0.97 -26.24
N SER A 64 1.91 -0.39 -25.95
CA SER A 64 1.53 0.95 -26.41
C SER A 64 2.40 2.07 -25.83
N ASN A 65 3.07 1.85 -24.70
CA ASN A 65 4.05 2.80 -24.16
C ASN A 65 5.48 2.56 -24.67
N GLY A 66 5.69 1.57 -25.55
CA GLY A 66 6.97 1.26 -26.19
C GLY A 66 7.83 0.24 -25.44
N GLU A 67 7.49 -0.14 -24.21
CA GLU A 67 8.18 -1.18 -23.46
C GLU A 67 8.00 -2.56 -24.10
N ILE A 68 8.91 -3.49 -23.81
CA ILE A 68 8.74 -4.91 -24.18
C ILE A 68 7.88 -5.59 -23.11
N PHE A 69 6.79 -6.22 -23.54
CA PHE A 69 5.87 -6.92 -22.65
C PHE A 69 6.48 -8.24 -22.13
N HIS A 70 6.63 -8.34 -20.82
CA HIS A 70 6.97 -9.57 -20.14
C HIS A 70 5.76 -10.12 -19.39
N MET A 71 5.36 -11.37 -19.70
CA MET A 71 4.17 -11.96 -19.09
C MET A 71 4.33 -12.24 -17.60
N ASP A 72 5.58 -12.30 -17.13
CA ASP A 72 5.96 -12.56 -15.74
C ASP A 72 6.09 -11.27 -14.90
N SER A 73 6.00 -10.09 -15.53
CA SER A 73 6.01 -8.81 -14.84
C SER A 73 4.62 -8.45 -14.30
N LEU A 74 4.53 -7.59 -13.29
CA LEU A 74 3.25 -7.10 -12.75
C LEU A 74 2.80 -5.83 -13.47
N THR A 75 2.31 -6.00 -14.69
CA THR A 75 1.83 -4.90 -15.53
C THR A 75 0.43 -5.14 -16.06
N ALA A 76 -0.19 -4.09 -16.59
CA ALA A 76 -1.53 -4.15 -17.17
C ALA A 76 -1.72 -3.21 -18.36
N ALA A 77 -2.63 -3.60 -19.24
CA ALA A 77 -3.22 -2.72 -20.24
C ALA A 77 -4.53 -2.14 -19.71
N HIS A 78 -4.69 -0.83 -19.79
CA HIS A 78 -5.92 -0.15 -19.38
C HIS A 78 -6.45 0.74 -20.50
N LYS A 79 -7.74 1.07 -20.50
CA LYS A 79 -8.36 1.85 -21.58
C LYS A 79 -7.88 3.29 -21.66
N THR A 80 -7.77 3.97 -20.52
CA THR A 80 -7.63 5.44 -20.48
C THR A 80 -6.62 5.97 -19.48
N LEU A 81 -6.46 5.32 -18.31
CA LEU A 81 -5.47 5.70 -17.28
C LEU A 81 -4.08 5.99 -17.86
N PRO A 82 -3.36 7.02 -17.34
CA PRO A 82 -1.98 7.31 -17.73
C PRO A 82 -1.06 6.08 -17.67
N PHE A 83 -0.03 6.05 -18.51
CA PHE A 83 1.03 5.07 -18.33
C PHE A 83 1.82 5.37 -17.06
N GLY A 84 2.26 4.33 -16.36
CA GLY A 84 2.95 4.45 -15.08
C GLY A 84 2.02 4.40 -13.87
N THR A 85 0.71 4.61 -14.03
CA THR A 85 -0.24 4.51 -12.91
C THR A 85 -0.15 3.14 -12.25
N VAL A 86 0.10 3.14 -10.94
CA VAL A 86 0.12 1.91 -10.12
C VAL A 86 -1.28 1.70 -9.54
N LEU A 87 -1.79 0.49 -9.73
CA LEU A 87 -3.12 0.09 -9.31
C LEU A 87 -3.03 -1.07 -8.35
N LYS A 88 -3.78 -1.01 -7.26
CA LYS A 88 -4.22 -2.19 -6.53
C LYS A 88 -5.44 -2.74 -7.25
N VAL A 89 -5.32 -3.97 -7.73
CA VAL A 89 -6.40 -4.70 -8.38
C VAL A 89 -6.91 -5.73 -7.39
N THR A 90 -8.19 -5.63 -7.04
CA THR A 90 -8.85 -6.55 -6.11
C THR A 90 -9.87 -7.38 -6.86
N ARG A 91 -9.72 -8.70 -6.86
CA ARG A 91 -10.74 -9.64 -7.36
C ARG A 91 -11.94 -9.64 -6.41
N ILE A 92 -13.13 -9.35 -6.94
CA ILE A 92 -14.32 -9.16 -6.09
C ILE A 92 -14.75 -10.46 -5.42
N GLU A 93 -14.69 -11.57 -6.16
CA GLU A 93 -15.21 -12.86 -5.69
C GLU A 93 -14.35 -13.46 -4.57
N THR A 94 -13.03 -13.45 -4.74
CA THR A 94 -12.08 -14.09 -3.81
C THR A 94 -11.44 -13.13 -2.83
N ARG A 95 -11.59 -11.80 -3.04
CA ARG A 95 -10.87 -10.74 -2.32
C ARG A 95 -9.35 -10.79 -2.47
N GLY A 96 -8.82 -11.60 -3.39
CA GLY A 96 -7.41 -11.59 -3.76
C GLY A 96 -7.00 -10.24 -4.32
N THR A 97 -5.76 -9.82 -4.06
CA THR A 97 -5.25 -8.51 -4.50
C THR A 97 -3.89 -8.65 -5.18
N VAL A 98 -3.62 -7.79 -6.15
CA VAL A 98 -2.31 -7.65 -6.79
C VAL A 98 -2.06 -6.19 -7.14
N TYR A 99 -0.80 -5.77 -7.10
CA TYR A 99 -0.40 -4.44 -7.56
C TYR A 99 0.17 -4.54 -8.96
N VAL A 100 -0.27 -3.67 -9.87
CA VAL A 100 0.20 -3.63 -11.26
C VAL A 100 0.48 -2.21 -11.70
N ARG A 101 1.43 -2.06 -12.63
CA ARG A 101 1.67 -0.79 -13.33
C ARG A 101 1.02 -0.79 -14.71
N VAL A 102 0.32 0.27 -15.05
CA VAL A 102 -0.22 0.45 -16.40
C VAL A 102 0.91 0.76 -17.38
N ASN A 103 1.10 -0.08 -18.39
CA ASN A 103 2.12 0.15 -19.44
C ASN A 103 1.60 -0.10 -20.85
N ASP A 104 0.31 -0.40 -21.00
CA ASP A 104 -0.27 -0.72 -22.30
C ASP A 104 -1.72 -0.24 -22.43
N ARG A 105 -2.29 -0.37 -23.63
CA ARG A 105 -3.65 0.07 -23.96
C ARG A 105 -4.52 -1.08 -24.45
N LEU A 106 -5.75 -1.07 -23.95
CA LEU A 106 -6.84 -1.86 -24.47
C LEU A 106 -7.52 -1.15 -25.65
N PRO A 107 -8.08 -1.89 -26.63
CA PRO A 107 -8.99 -1.31 -27.61
C PRO A 107 -10.19 -0.65 -26.91
N ARG A 108 -10.57 0.56 -27.35
CA ARG A 108 -11.62 1.37 -26.70
C ARG A 108 -12.96 0.62 -26.59
N TYR A 109 -13.33 -0.14 -27.62
CA TYR A 109 -14.56 -0.94 -27.73
C TYR A 109 -14.53 -2.27 -26.97
N SER A 110 -13.43 -2.60 -26.30
CA SER A 110 -13.36 -3.80 -25.46
C SER A 110 -14.44 -3.77 -24.37
N ARG A 111 -15.12 -4.89 -24.13
CA ARG A 111 -16.02 -5.03 -22.97
C ARG A 111 -15.24 -5.14 -21.64
N ARG A 112 -13.93 -5.38 -21.71
CA ARG A 112 -13.01 -5.47 -20.57
C ARG A 112 -12.43 -4.11 -20.25
N MET A 113 -12.26 -3.83 -18.97
CA MET A 113 -11.68 -2.60 -18.43
C MET A 113 -10.15 -2.67 -18.37
N ILE A 114 -9.61 -3.84 -18.01
CA ILE A 114 -8.18 -4.05 -17.79
C ILE A 114 -7.76 -5.44 -18.26
N ASP A 115 -6.59 -5.54 -18.90
CA ASP A 115 -5.93 -6.82 -19.20
C ASP A 115 -4.65 -6.90 -18.38
N LEU A 116 -4.56 -7.90 -17.52
CA LEU A 116 -3.40 -8.13 -16.65
C LEU A 116 -2.33 -8.95 -17.37
N SER A 117 -1.10 -8.86 -16.87
CA SER A 117 -0.08 -9.87 -17.19
C SER A 117 -0.48 -11.25 -16.66
N ARG A 118 0.18 -12.30 -17.16
CA ARG A 118 -0.06 -13.67 -16.67
C ARG A 118 0.34 -13.81 -15.21
N ALA A 119 1.47 -13.24 -14.79
CA ALA A 119 1.88 -13.26 -13.38
C ALA A 119 0.84 -12.59 -12.46
N ALA A 120 0.32 -11.43 -12.84
CA ALA A 120 -0.70 -10.75 -12.04
C ALA A 120 -2.01 -11.55 -11.97
N ALA A 121 -2.42 -12.15 -13.09
CA ALA A 121 -3.59 -13.03 -13.14
C ALA A 121 -3.42 -14.31 -12.31
N THR A 122 -2.21 -14.87 -12.26
CA THR A 122 -1.88 -15.99 -11.38
C THR A 122 -2.01 -15.59 -9.91
N GLN A 123 -1.52 -14.42 -9.51
CA GLN A 123 -1.65 -13.93 -8.13
C GLN A 123 -3.11 -13.65 -7.72
N LEU A 124 -3.96 -13.26 -8.66
CA LEU A 124 -5.40 -13.10 -8.45
C LEU A 124 -6.22 -14.40 -8.57
N ASP A 125 -5.55 -15.53 -8.81
CA ASP A 125 -6.18 -16.84 -9.01
C ASP A 125 -7.23 -16.84 -10.14
N MET A 126 -7.04 -16.03 -11.19
CA MET A 126 -8.00 -15.88 -12.29
C MET A 126 -7.60 -16.63 -13.57
N ILE A 127 -6.53 -17.43 -13.52
CA ILE A 127 -6.01 -18.14 -14.70
C ILE A 127 -7.03 -19.14 -15.25
N HIS A 128 -7.72 -19.86 -14.38
CA HIS A 128 -8.71 -20.86 -14.77
C HIS A 128 -9.99 -20.22 -15.33
N ASP A 129 -10.43 -19.10 -14.75
CA ASP A 129 -11.66 -18.42 -15.16
C ASP A 129 -11.50 -17.61 -16.46
N GLY A 130 -10.27 -17.16 -16.76
CA GLY A 130 -9.97 -16.33 -17.92
C GLY A 130 -10.35 -14.85 -17.74
N ILE A 131 -11.53 -14.61 -17.14
CA ILE A 131 -12.08 -13.29 -16.84
C ILE A 131 -12.60 -13.24 -15.40
N SER A 132 -12.57 -12.06 -14.77
CA SER A 132 -13.11 -11.86 -13.42
C SER A 132 -13.55 -10.41 -13.22
N ARG A 133 -14.47 -10.19 -12.28
CA ARG A 133 -14.89 -8.85 -11.87
C ARG A 133 -13.89 -8.31 -10.84
N VAL A 134 -13.33 -7.13 -11.10
CA VAL A 134 -12.29 -6.53 -10.28
C VAL A 134 -12.63 -5.09 -9.87
N LYS A 135 -12.00 -4.65 -8.79
CA LYS A 135 -11.91 -3.26 -8.36
C LYS A 135 -10.51 -2.74 -8.63
N LEU A 136 -10.42 -1.52 -9.13
CA LEU A 136 -9.17 -0.78 -9.29
C LEU A 136 -9.13 0.32 -8.25
N GLU A 137 -8.08 0.32 -7.46
CA GLU A 137 -7.84 1.30 -6.41
C GLU A 137 -6.45 1.91 -6.60
N VAL A 138 -6.30 3.19 -6.30
CA VAL A 138 -4.98 3.86 -6.20
C VAL A 138 -4.55 3.90 -4.75
N ILE A 139 -3.24 3.91 -4.50
CA ILE A 139 -2.70 3.79 -3.13
C ILE A 139 -2.64 5.16 -2.44
N GLU A 140 -2.35 6.21 -3.21
CA GLU A 140 -2.04 7.54 -2.70
C GLU A 140 -3.12 8.55 -3.15
N PRO A 141 -3.59 9.45 -2.27
CA PRO A 141 -4.51 10.53 -2.63
C PRO A 141 -3.96 11.44 -3.74
N GLU A 142 -2.65 11.65 -3.79
CA GLU A 142 -1.96 12.44 -4.80
C GLU A 142 -2.26 11.92 -6.22
N VAL A 143 -2.34 10.59 -6.39
CA VAL A 143 -2.66 9.99 -7.68
C VAL A 143 -4.08 10.36 -8.11
N ILE A 144 -5.03 10.56 -7.19
CA ILE A 144 -6.37 11.03 -7.56
C ILE A 144 -6.31 12.47 -8.07
N GLU A 145 -5.54 13.34 -7.43
CA GLU A 145 -5.34 14.73 -7.88
C GLU A 145 -4.73 14.75 -9.29
N GLU A 146 -3.69 13.94 -9.53
CA GLU A 146 -3.07 13.77 -10.85
C GLU A 146 -4.06 13.27 -11.90
N LEU A 147 -4.93 12.32 -11.54
CA LEU A 147 -5.96 11.80 -12.46
C LEU A 147 -7.03 12.85 -12.75
N ILE A 148 -7.45 13.63 -11.75
CA ILE A 148 -8.40 14.73 -11.95
C ILE A 148 -7.82 15.75 -12.92
N GLU A 149 -6.56 16.15 -12.72
CA GLU A 149 -5.87 17.06 -13.63
C GLU A 149 -5.72 16.46 -15.03
N TYR A 150 -5.30 15.19 -15.14
CA TYR A 150 -5.09 14.51 -16.41
C TYR A 150 -6.38 14.39 -17.25
N PHE A 151 -7.53 14.13 -16.61
CA PHE A 151 -8.80 14.02 -17.32
C PHE A 151 -9.53 15.35 -17.49
N GLY A 152 -9.21 16.35 -16.67
CA GLY A 152 -9.85 17.66 -16.70
C GLY A 152 -11.38 17.56 -16.61
N ASP A 153 -12.05 18.22 -17.54
CA ASP A 153 -13.51 18.35 -17.55
C ASP A 153 -14.27 17.11 -18.09
N ASP A 154 -13.57 16.14 -18.69
CA ASP A 154 -14.19 14.95 -19.32
C ASP A 154 -13.60 13.62 -18.80
N PRO A 155 -13.81 13.29 -17.51
CA PRO A 155 -13.38 12.02 -16.96
C PRO A 155 -14.19 10.84 -17.53
N PRO A 156 -13.59 9.66 -17.71
CA PRO A 156 -14.32 8.47 -18.14
C PRO A 156 -15.52 8.21 -17.21
N PRO A 157 -16.74 7.98 -17.72
CA PRO A 157 -17.95 7.91 -16.90
C PRO A 157 -17.98 6.70 -15.95
N THR A 158 -17.09 5.74 -16.18
CA THR A 158 -16.93 4.56 -15.31
C THR A 158 -15.98 4.81 -14.15
N MET A 159 -15.24 5.93 -14.15
CA MET A 159 -14.22 6.27 -13.17
C MET A 159 -14.78 7.19 -12.09
N ARG A 160 -14.44 6.88 -10.84
CA ARG A 160 -14.83 7.62 -9.65
C ARG A 160 -13.64 8.45 -9.19
N LEU A 161 -13.54 9.67 -9.71
CA LEU A 161 -12.53 10.64 -9.29
C LEU A 161 -13.19 11.62 -8.34
N ARG A 162 -12.86 11.51 -7.04
CA ARG A 162 -13.32 12.43 -6.01
C ARG A 162 -12.10 13.01 -5.31
N PRO A 163 -11.93 14.34 -5.25
CA PRO A 163 -10.89 14.95 -4.44
C PRO A 163 -10.95 14.41 -3.02
N VAL A 164 -9.84 13.88 -2.52
CA VAL A 164 -9.72 13.44 -1.13
C VAL A 164 -8.98 14.52 -0.38
N ALA A 165 -9.66 15.17 0.56
CA ALA A 165 -9.02 16.18 1.39
C ALA A 165 -7.85 15.53 2.15
N LYS A 166 -6.65 16.08 2.02
CA LYS A 166 -5.52 15.71 2.89
C LYS A 166 -5.95 15.93 4.34
N ALA A 167 -5.64 14.98 5.21
CA ALA A 167 -5.84 15.16 6.64
C ALA A 167 -5.11 16.44 7.06
N ILE A 168 -5.87 17.46 7.47
CA ILE A 168 -5.30 18.70 7.97
C ILE A 168 -4.57 18.34 9.28
N ASN A 169 -3.24 18.34 9.26
CA ASN A 169 -2.46 18.22 10.48
C ASN A 169 -2.69 19.48 11.32
N LEU A 170 -3.63 19.41 12.27
CA LEU A 170 -3.97 20.50 13.17
C LEU A 170 -2.89 20.78 14.23
N TYR A 171 -1.79 20.02 14.25
CA TYR A 171 -0.66 20.32 15.12
C TYR A 171 0.15 21.49 14.55
N LYS A 172 -0.38 22.70 14.71
CA LYS A 172 0.44 23.90 14.72
C LYS A 172 1.24 23.84 16.02
N PRO A 173 2.59 23.71 16.01
CA PRO A 173 3.35 23.80 17.24
C PRO A 173 2.98 25.14 17.89
N LEU A 174 2.59 25.10 19.17
CA LEU A 174 2.32 26.30 19.94
C LEU A 174 3.52 27.23 19.74
N PRO A 175 3.33 28.50 19.33
CA PRO A 175 4.45 29.44 19.28
C PRO A 175 5.05 29.45 20.68
N ASN A 176 6.37 29.26 20.78
CA ASN A 176 7.09 29.25 22.05
C ASN A 176 6.69 30.47 22.87
N LEU A 177 5.83 30.28 23.88
CA LEU A 177 5.36 31.35 24.78
C LEU A 177 6.42 31.74 25.83
N PHE A 178 7.65 31.21 25.70
CA PHE A 178 8.76 31.49 26.60
C PHE A 178 9.80 32.37 25.90
N PHE A 179 9.44 33.61 25.56
CA PHE A 179 10.42 34.68 25.54
C PHE A 179 10.60 35.17 26.99
N ALA A 180 11.58 34.60 27.70
CA ALA A 180 12.06 35.22 28.92
C ALA A 180 12.73 36.56 28.55
N PRO A 181 12.38 37.68 29.20
CA PRO A 181 13.10 38.93 28.98
C PRO A 181 14.55 38.74 29.47
N GLN A 182 15.51 38.94 28.57
CA GLN A 182 16.90 39.03 28.98
C GLN A 182 17.07 40.34 29.77
N LEU A 183 17.35 40.22 31.07
CA LEU A 183 17.75 41.33 31.92
C LEU A 183 19.14 41.82 31.46
N THR A 184 19.17 42.86 30.63
CA THR A 184 20.38 43.64 30.38
C THR A 184 20.75 44.43 31.64
N PHE A 185 21.80 44.00 32.33
CA PHE A 185 22.45 44.81 33.36
C PHE A 185 23.19 45.97 32.71
N ILE A 186 22.76 47.20 33.01
CA ILE A 186 23.46 48.43 32.64
C ILE A 186 24.54 48.66 33.71
N ASN A 187 25.81 48.54 33.33
CA ASN A 187 26.92 49.00 34.16
C ASN A 187 27.23 50.46 33.82
N SER A 188 26.98 51.35 34.78
CA SER A 188 27.39 52.76 34.72
C SER A 188 28.79 52.91 35.33
N PRO A 189 29.76 53.56 34.65
CA PRO A 189 30.97 54.03 35.32
C PRO A 189 30.76 55.42 35.94
N LEU A 190 31.39 55.62 37.10
CA LEU A 190 31.57 56.90 37.79
C LEU A 190 32.47 57.87 37.01
#